data_AF-A0A9D7NAV6-F1
#
_entry.id   AF-A0A9D7NAV6-F1
#
_cell.length_a   1.000
_cell.length_b   1.000
_cell.length_c   1.000
_cell.angle_alpha   90.00
_cell.angle_beta   90.00
_cell.angle_gamma   90.00
#
_symmetry.space_group_name_H-M   'P 1'
#
loop_
_entity.id
_entity.type
_entity.pdbx_description
1 polymer ?
#
loop_
_entity_poly.entity_id
_entity_poly.type
_entity_poly.pdbx_seq_one_letter_code
_entity_poly.pdbx_strand_id
1 'polypeptide(L)'
;MQLFLEYLRAEPWHDYESDSFFGLSVPGERSPMLASILGGAGEEFGLGLYRGPKVIAEVHEAMRHEVRTPASNRTSLLSALPIPLRDLDARRRTQLRKVGVRTDPGVLFVARDAGELPRVPSEEEEVILEWALKGTLLAHERGLIEVRELRTSGSLSLVRECQTSGVNAVRSVGSSDPSRRLSDDRPERQGPDSRRADRPVALRLQEA
;
A
#
# COMPACT_ATOMS: atom_id res chain seq x y z
N MET A 1 -3.28 -9.76 6.92
CA MET A 1 -4.63 -9.79 7.57
C MET A 1 -4.76 -8.88 8.80
N GLN A 2 -4.01 -9.11 9.89
CA GLN A 2 -4.03 -8.25 11.09
C GLN A 2 -3.90 -6.75 10.76
N LEU A 3 -2.98 -6.44 9.85
CA LEU A 3 -2.73 -5.10 9.34
C LEU A 3 -3.94 -4.43 8.69
N PHE A 4 -4.81 -5.21 8.02
CA PHE A 4 -6.02 -4.64 7.42
C PHE A 4 -7.05 -4.30 8.51
N LEU A 5 -7.14 -5.08 9.57
CA LEU A 5 -8.00 -4.73 10.70
C LEU A 5 -7.49 -3.46 11.41
N GLU A 6 -6.18 -3.28 11.49
CA GLU A 6 -5.57 -2.03 11.98
C GLU A 6 -5.92 -0.86 11.05
N TYR A 7 -5.79 -1.06 9.74
CA TYR A 7 -6.24 -0.09 8.72
C TYR A 7 -7.72 0.29 8.89
N LEU A 8 -8.60 -0.70 9.08
CA LEU A 8 -10.03 -0.42 9.30
C LEU A 8 -10.28 0.35 10.60
N ARG A 9 -9.55 0.06 11.68
CA ARG A 9 -9.71 0.77 12.96
C ARG A 9 -9.18 2.20 12.92
N ALA A 10 -8.19 2.47 12.07
CA ALA A 10 -7.68 3.82 11.86
C ALA A 10 -8.66 4.70 11.06
N GLU A 11 -9.63 4.08 10.37
CA GLU A 11 -10.66 4.75 9.58
C GLU A 11 -10.13 5.87 8.66
N PRO A 12 -9.05 5.63 7.88
CA PRO A 12 -8.38 6.69 7.13
C PRO A 12 -9.29 7.37 6.10
N TRP A 13 -10.35 6.69 5.66
CA TRP A 13 -11.36 7.25 4.74
C TRP A 13 -12.15 8.43 5.31
N HIS A 14 -12.05 8.73 6.61
CA HIS A 14 -12.64 9.95 7.16
C HIS A 14 -11.80 11.21 6.90
N ASP A 15 -10.52 11.05 6.61
CA ASP A 15 -9.58 12.17 6.44
C ASP A 15 -9.25 12.46 4.97
N TYR A 16 -9.62 11.57 4.04
CA TYR A 16 -9.29 11.70 2.63
C TYR A 16 -10.51 11.44 1.74
N GLU A 17 -10.66 12.26 0.70
CA GLU A 17 -11.70 12.10 -0.31
C GLU A 17 -11.46 10.85 -1.16
N SER A 18 -12.53 10.24 -1.66
CA SER A 18 -12.46 8.99 -2.45
C SER A 18 -11.77 9.14 -3.81
N ASP A 19 -11.67 10.37 -4.30
CA ASP A 19 -10.97 10.74 -5.53
C ASP A 19 -9.53 11.24 -5.28
N SER A 20 -9.05 11.14 -4.03
CA SER A 20 -7.67 11.47 -3.68
C SER A 20 -6.73 10.30 -3.93
N PHE A 21 -5.57 10.62 -4.49
CA PHE A 21 -4.54 9.64 -4.82
C PHE A 21 -3.18 10.01 -4.23
N PHE A 22 -2.37 9.00 -3.97
CA PHE A 22 -0.98 9.20 -3.52
C PHE A 22 -0.02 8.23 -4.19
N GLY A 23 1.20 8.72 -4.43
CA GLY A 23 2.26 7.88 -4.97
C GLY A 23 2.83 6.95 -3.89
N LEU A 24 2.96 5.68 -4.22
CA LEU A 24 3.56 4.67 -3.36
C LEU A 24 4.68 3.92 -4.08
N SER A 25 5.88 3.95 -3.52
CA SER A 25 7.01 3.16 -3.98
C SER A 25 7.07 1.83 -3.20
N VAL A 26 6.84 0.72 -3.89
CA VAL A 26 6.88 -0.62 -3.29
C VAL A 26 8.20 -1.31 -3.66
N PRO A 27 8.94 -1.89 -2.71
CA PRO A 27 10.17 -2.62 -3.01
C PRO A 27 9.94 -3.75 -4.03
N GLY A 28 10.79 -3.82 -5.05
CA GLY A 28 10.69 -4.81 -6.14
C GLY A 28 9.87 -4.34 -7.34
N GLU A 29 9.03 -3.32 -7.18
CA GLU A 29 8.25 -2.75 -8.27
C GLU A 29 9.07 -1.74 -9.06
N ARG A 30 9.01 -1.84 -10.40
CA ARG A 30 9.79 -0.99 -11.30
C ARG A 30 9.23 0.42 -11.43
N SER A 31 7.92 0.58 -11.21
CA SER A 31 7.20 1.84 -11.36
C SER A 31 6.48 2.16 -10.06
N PRO A 32 6.40 3.45 -9.66
CA PRO A 32 5.58 3.83 -8.53
C PRO A 32 4.12 3.44 -8.82
N MET A 33 3.43 3.00 -7.77
CA MET A 33 2.00 2.73 -7.80
C MET A 33 1.24 3.99 -7.39
N LEU A 34 0.00 4.09 -7.86
CA LEU A 34 -0.93 5.11 -7.39
C LEU A 34 -1.90 4.45 -6.42
N ALA A 35 -1.90 4.90 -5.17
CA ALA A 35 -2.79 4.39 -4.14
C ALA A 35 -3.99 5.32 -3.96
N SER A 36 -5.15 4.73 -3.65
CA SER A 36 -6.39 5.44 -3.31
C SER A 36 -6.99 4.81 -2.05
N ILE A 37 -7.36 5.66 -1.10
CA ILE A 37 -8.11 5.25 0.08
C ILE A 37 -9.58 5.28 -0.32
N LEU A 38 -10.18 4.09 -0.37
CA LEU A 38 -11.55 3.91 -0.82
C LEU A 38 -12.50 4.20 0.36
N GLY A 39 -13.53 5.01 0.14
CA GLY A 39 -14.55 5.30 1.16
C GLY A 39 -15.60 6.37 0.81
N GLY A 40 -16.42 6.71 1.80
CA GLY A 40 -17.23 7.93 1.90
C GLY A 40 -18.51 8.05 1.07
N ALA A 41 -18.53 7.54 -0.17
CA ALA A 41 -19.66 7.71 -1.10
C ALA A 41 -20.41 6.40 -1.46
N GLY A 42 -20.25 5.36 -0.61
CA GLY A 42 -21.04 4.12 -0.57
C GLY A 42 -20.65 3.08 -1.63
N GLU A 43 -20.00 1.95 -1.34
CA GLU A 43 -20.20 1.04 -0.20
C GLU A 43 -18.95 0.17 0.05
N GLU A 44 -17.75 0.66 -0.29
CA GLU A 44 -16.52 -0.12 -0.16
C GLU A 44 -15.42 0.74 0.48
N PHE A 45 -15.14 0.49 1.77
CA PHE A 45 -13.94 1.03 2.41
C PHE A 45 -12.73 0.24 1.91
N GLY A 46 -11.51 0.78 1.98
CA GLY A 46 -10.34 -0.05 1.66
C GLY A 46 -9.19 0.71 1.04
N LEU A 47 -8.32 -0.04 0.38
CA LEU A 47 -7.16 0.47 -0.32
C LEU A 47 -7.14 -0.08 -1.74
N GLY A 48 -7.06 0.80 -2.73
CA GLY A 48 -6.81 0.45 -4.13
C GLY A 48 -5.39 0.86 -4.55
N LEU A 49 -4.70 -0.01 -5.27
CA LEU A 49 -3.36 0.22 -5.83
C LEU A 49 -3.42 0.03 -7.33
N TYR A 50 -3.28 1.14 -8.05
CA TYR A 50 -3.21 1.16 -9.49
C TYR A 50 -1.74 1.02 -9.89
N ARG A 51 -1.46 0.13 -10.85
CA ARG A 51 -0.10 -0.22 -11.28
C ARG A 51 0.06 -0.12 -12.79
N GLY A 52 1.29 0.13 -13.21
CA GLY A 52 1.69 0.17 -14.62
C GLY A 52 2.39 1.48 -14.99
N PRO A 53 3.19 1.48 -16.08
CA PRO A 53 4.01 2.63 -16.47
C PRO A 53 3.20 3.86 -16.89
N LYS A 54 1.90 3.70 -17.18
CA LYS A 54 0.98 4.76 -17.62
C LYS A 54 -0.10 5.09 -16.59
N VAL A 55 -0.01 4.54 -15.39
CA VAL A 55 -1.10 4.59 -14.40
C VAL A 55 -1.56 6.01 -14.08
N ILE A 56 -0.62 6.95 -13.95
CA ILE A 56 -0.95 8.36 -13.66
C ILE A 56 -1.77 8.96 -14.80
N ALA A 57 -1.34 8.75 -16.04
CA ALA A 57 -2.04 9.27 -17.21
C ALA A 57 -3.43 8.62 -17.38
N GLU A 58 -3.54 7.31 -17.15
CA GLU A 58 -4.78 6.54 -17.28
C GLU A 58 -5.82 6.91 -16.20
N VAL A 59 -5.39 7.06 -14.94
CA VAL A 59 -6.27 7.52 -13.85
C VAL A 59 -6.72 8.95 -14.10
N HIS A 60 -5.80 9.84 -14.45
CA HIS A 60 -6.13 11.24 -14.72
C HIS A 60 -7.06 11.42 -15.93
N GLU A 61 -6.87 10.65 -17.01
CA GLU A 61 -7.80 10.63 -18.15
C GLU A 61 -9.19 10.20 -17.70
N ALA A 62 -9.28 9.17 -16.87
CA ALA A 62 -10.55 8.65 -16.42
C ALA A 62 -11.27 9.52 -15.39
N MET A 63 -10.55 10.40 -14.68
CA MET A 63 -11.17 11.44 -13.84
C MET A 63 -11.71 12.62 -14.66
N ARG A 64 -11.08 12.97 -15.77
CA ARG A 64 -11.47 14.12 -16.61
C ARG A 64 -12.74 13.89 -17.42
N HIS A 65 -12.96 12.65 -17.79
CA HIS A 65 -14.07 12.27 -18.62
C HIS A 65 -15.06 11.51 -17.74
N GLU A 66 -16.35 11.81 -17.83
CA GLU A 66 -17.41 10.87 -17.44
C GLU A 66 -17.38 9.68 -18.43
N VAL A 67 -16.23 8.98 -18.50
CA VAL A 67 -16.00 7.93 -19.48
C VAL A 67 -17.01 6.84 -19.22
N ARG A 68 -17.65 6.35 -20.28
CA ARG A 68 -18.47 5.12 -20.25
C ARG A 68 -17.71 3.88 -19.72
N THR A 69 -16.38 3.94 -19.65
CA THR A 69 -15.51 2.86 -19.18
C THR A 69 -14.73 3.34 -17.97
N PRO A 70 -14.97 2.77 -16.77
CA PRO A 70 -14.27 3.18 -15.55
C PRO A 70 -12.76 3.13 -15.70
N ALA A 71 -12.04 4.09 -15.10
CA ALA A 71 -10.57 4.13 -14.99
C ALA A 71 -9.98 2.76 -14.72
N SER A 72 -10.65 2.08 -13.79
CA SER A 72 -10.30 0.79 -13.28
C SER A 72 -10.13 -0.22 -14.44
N ASN A 73 -10.98 -0.23 -15.48
CA ASN A 73 -10.86 -1.20 -16.59
C ASN A 73 -9.63 -0.99 -17.48
N ARG A 74 -8.98 0.17 -17.42
CA ARG A 74 -7.82 0.50 -18.26
C ARG A 74 -6.49 0.25 -17.55
N THR A 75 -6.53 0.14 -16.23
CA THR A 75 -5.36 0.03 -15.36
C THR A 75 -5.37 -1.30 -14.64
N SER A 76 -4.21 -1.89 -14.42
CA SER A 76 -4.12 -3.00 -13.47
C SER A 76 -4.33 -2.49 -12.03
N LEU A 77 -5.07 -3.25 -11.23
CA LEU A 77 -5.52 -2.89 -9.88
C LEU A 77 -5.23 -4.04 -8.90
N LEU A 78 -4.70 -3.71 -7.74
CA LEU A 78 -4.75 -4.55 -6.53
C LEU A 78 -5.60 -3.82 -5.50
N SER A 79 -6.53 -4.50 -4.84
CA SER A 79 -7.32 -3.87 -3.78
C SER A 79 -7.49 -4.77 -2.56
N ALA A 80 -7.62 -4.11 -1.41
CA ALA A 80 -8.02 -4.72 -0.15
C ALA A 80 -9.30 -4.05 0.33
N LEU A 81 -10.38 -4.83 0.41
CA LEU A 81 -11.73 -4.36 0.73
C LEU A 81 -12.28 -5.14 1.94
N PRO A 82 -13.04 -4.51 2.86
CA PRO A 82 -13.82 -5.24 3.82
C PRO A 82 -14.98 -5.89 3.08
N ILE A 83 -15.30 -7.11 3.49
CA ILE A 83 -16.47 -7.83 3.01
C ILE A 83 -17.11 -8.51 4.21
N PRO A 84 -18.45 -8.57 4.31
CA PRO A 84 -19.08 -9.37 5.34
C PRO A 84 -18.55 -10.81 5.27
N LEU A 85 -18.18 -11.40 6.40
CA LEU A 85 -17.67 -12.77 6.48
C LEU A 85 -18.65 -13.76 5.86
N ARG A 86 -19.96 -13.49 5.95
CA ARG A 86 -21.00 -14.32 5.34
C ARG A 86 -20.87 -14.42 3.82
N ASP A 87 -20.34 -13.38 3.18
CA ASP A 87 -20.18 -13.26 1.72
C ASP A 87 -18.84 -13.84 1.25
N LEU A 88 -17.96 -14.23 2.19
CA LEU A 88 -16.75 -15.00 1.90
C LEU A 88 -17.06 -16.50 1.74
N ASP A 89 -16.32 -17.14 0.83
CA ASP A 89 -16.33 -18.59 0.70
C ASP A 89 -15.81 -19.31 1.96
N ALA A 90 -16.16 -20.59 2.10
CA ALA A 90 -15.84 -21.37 3.29
C ALA A 90 -14.32 -21.51 3.55
N ARG A 91 -13.50 -21.55 2.50
CA ARG A 91 -12.04 -21.66 2.61
C ARG A 91 -11.47 -20.39 3.23
N ARG A 92 -11.84 -19.22 2.71
CA ARG A 92 -11.42 -17.91 3.23
C ARG A 92 -11.92 -17.67 4.65
N ARG A 93 -13.18 -17.98 4.94
CA ARG A 93 -13.70 -17.94 6.33
C ARG A 93 -12.89 -18.80 7.29
N THR A 94 -12.47 -19.99 6.85
CA THR A 94 -11.64 -20.90 7.68
C THR A 94 -10.25 -20.34 7.92
N GLN A 95 -9.62 -19.75 6.90
CA GLN A 95 -8.33 -19.07 7.03
C GLN A 95 -8.42 -17.89 8.00
N LEU A 96 -9.47 -17.07 7.89
CA LEU A 96 -9.75 -15.96 8.79
C LEU A 96 -9.92 -16.40 10.25
N ARG A 97 -10.69 -17.47 10.48
CA ARG A 97 -10.86 -18.02 11.84
C ARG A 97 -9.56 -18.54 12.46
N LYS A 98 -8.66 -19.10 11.65
CA LYS A 98 -7.34 -19.57 12.13
C LYS A 98 -6.46 -18.44 12.66
N VAL A 99 -6.60 -17.23 12.12
CA VAL A 99 -5.89 -16.02 12.58
C VAL A 99 -6.72 -15.20 13.58
N GLY A 100 -7.76 -15.80 14.16
CA GLY A 100 -8.56 -15.17 15.22
C GLY A 100 -9.68 -14.24 14.73
N VAL A 101 -9.86 -14.07 13.42
CA VAL A 101 -10.94 -13.24 12.87
C VAL A 101 -12.25 -14.02 12.96
N ARG A 102 -13.11 -13.61 13.89
CA ARG A 102 -14.40 -14.25 14.17
C ARG A 102 -15.61 -13.36 13.91
N THR A 103 -15.39 -12.06 13.71
CA THR A 103 -16.44 -11.05 13.55
C THR A 103 -16.25 -10.32 12.23
N ASP A 104 -17.35 -9.78 11.70
CA ASP A 104 -17.31 -8.89 10.54
C ASP A 104 -16.52 -7.61 10.84
N PRO A 105 -15.90 -6.99 9.81
CA PRO A 105 -15.77 -7.49 8.44
C PRO A 105 -14.58 -8.46 8.26
N GLY A 106 -14.70 -9.36 7.28
CA GLY A 106 -13.57 -10.06 6.68
C GLY A 106 -12.82 -9.17 5.69
N VAL A 107 -11.81 -9.74 5.02
CA VAL A 107 -11.00 -9.02 4.03
C VAL A 107 -11.01 -9.78 2.73
N LEU A 108 -11.33 -9.08 1.65
CA LEU A 108 -11.20 -9.56 0.30
C LEU A 108 -10.03 -8.83 -0.35
N PHE A 109 -9.00 -9.60 -0.74
CA PHE A 109 -8.00 -9.12 -1.66
C PHE A 109 -8.42 -9.46 -3.09
N VAL A 110 -8.34 -8.46 -3.97
CA VAL A 110 -8.70 -8.57 -5.37
C VAL A 110 -7.51 -8.09 -6.20
N ALA A 111 -7.20 -8.85 -7.25
CA ALA A 111 -6.28 -8.42 -8.29
C ALA A 111 -7.03 -8.36 -9.61
N ARG A 112 -6.64 -7.44 -10.48
CA ARG A 112 -7.15 -7.39 -11.84
C ARG A 112 -6.11 -6.76 -12.74
N ASP A 113 -5.96 -7.33 -13.93
CA ASP A 113 -5.12 -6.76 -14.97
C ASP A 113 -5.95 -5.87 -15.91
N ALA A 114 -5.29 -4.92 -16.59
CA ALA A 114 -5.97 -4.00 -17.52
C ALA A 114 -6.78 -4.78 -18.57
N GLY A 115 -8.08 -4.47 -18.70
CA GLY A 115 -8.99 -5.14 -19.63
C GLY A 115 -9.51 -6.51 -19.19
N GLU A 116 -9.05 -7.05 -18.06
CA GLU A 116 -9.37 -8.41 -17.61
C GLU A 116 -10.42 -8.44 -16.49
N LEU A 117 -10.94 -9.65 -16.18
CA LEU A 117 -11.85 -9.85 -15.05
C LEU A 117 -11.10 -9.88 -13.69
N PRO A 118 -11.75 -9.47 -12.58
CA PRO A 118 -11.18 -9.62 -11.25
C PRO A 118 -10.83 -11.07 -10.91
N ARG A 119 -9.70 -11.26 -10.23
CA ARG A 119 -9.16 -12.56 -9.80
C ARG A 119 -8.59 -12.47 -8.38
N VAL A 120 -8.24 -13.63 -7.84
CA VAL A 120 -7.47 -13.71 -6.60
C VAL A 120 -6.03 -13.23 -6.89
N PRO A 121 -5.43 -12.40 -6.02
CA PRO A 121 -4.03 -12.04 -6.15
C PRO A 121 -3.10 -13.27 -6.05
N SER A 122 -1.95 -13.20 -6.69
CA SER A 122 -0.83 -14.12 -6.44
C SER A 122 -0.19 -13.84 -5.08
N GLU A 123 0.65 -14.77 -4.58
CA GLU A 123 1.40 -14.57 -3.33
C GLU A 123 2.27 -13.30 -3.38
N GLU A 124 2.89 -13.01 -4.52
CA GLU A 124 3.68 -11.79 -4.73
C GLU A 124 2.80 -10.52 -4.64
N GLU A 125 1.60 -10.57 -5.22
CA GLU A 125 0.65 -9.46 -5.16
C GLU A 125 0.07 -9.26 -3.75
N GLU A 126 -0.11 -10.32 -2.97
CA GLU A 126 -0.49 -10.22 -1.57
C GLU A 126 0.60 -9.52 -0.74
N VAL A 127 1.88 -9.84 -0.97
CA VAL A 127 3.01 -9.16 -0.31
C VAL A 127 3.03 -7.67 -0.63
N ILE A 128 2.74 -7.29 -1.88
CA ILE A 128 2.61 -5.89 -2.30
C ILE A 128 1.48 -5.20 -1.55
N LEU A 129 0.30 -5.82 -1.48
CA LEU A 129 -0.86 -5.28 -0.75
C LEU A 129 -0.57 -5.09 0.74
N GLU A 130 0.10 -6.06 1.37
CA GLU A 130 0.50 -5.93 2.78
C GLU A 130 1.51 -4.80 2.99
N TRP A 131 2.48 -4.65 2.08
CA TRP A 131 3.43 -3.54 2.14
C TRP A 131 2.72 -2.19 2.02
N ALA A 132 1.77 -2.09 1.08
CA ALA A 132 1.02 -0.86 0.84
C ALA A 132 0.09 -0.50 1.99
N LEU A 133 -0.62 -1.46 2.56
CA LEU A 133 -1.43 -1.24 3.76
C LEU A 133 -0.57 -0.72 4.91
N LYS A 134 0.63 -1.28 5.10
CA LYS A 134 1.55 -0.87 6.17
C LYS A 134 2.08 0.53 5.93
N GLY A 135 2.50 0.82 4.70
CA GLY A 135 2.96 2.13 4.30
C GLY A 135 1.89 3.20 4.49
N THR A 136 0.66 2.90 4.07
CA THR A 136 -0.49 3.81 4.18
C THR A 136 -0.85 4.07 5.64
N LEU A 137 -0.98 3.02 6.46
CA LEU A 137 -1.30 3.15 7.88
C LEU A 137 -0.24 4.00 8.60
N LEU A 138 1.05 3.67 8.41
CA LEU A 138 2.15 4.44 9.03
C LEU A 138 2.19 5.89 8.54
N ALA A 139 1.89 6.14 7.27
CA ALA A 139 1.86 7.49 6.72
C ALA A 139 0.69 8.30 7.31
N HIS A 140 -0.49 7.70 7.41
CA HIS A 140 -1.66 8.31 8.02
C HIS A 140 -1.45 8.59 9.51
N GLU A 141 -1.00 7.62 10.31
CA GLU A 141 -0.72 7.79 11.74
C GLU A 141 0.30 8.91 12.04
N ARG A 142 1.19 9.20 11.08
CA ARG A 142 2.23 10.21 11.20
C ARG A 142 1.88 11.54 10.52
N GLY A 143 0.68 11.67 9.95
CA GLY A 143 0.27 12.85 9.19
C GLY A 143 1.18 13.14 7.99
N LEU A 144 1.75 12.10 7.37
CA LEU A 144 2.62 12.22 6.19
C LEU A 144 1.84 12.31 4.88
N ILE A 145 0.56 11.96 4.91
CA ILE A 145 -0.34 12.09 3.77
C ILE A 145 -0.88 13.52 3.74
N GLU A 146 -0.16 14.41 3.06
CA GLU A 146 -0.58 15.80 2.84
C GLU A 146 -1.49 15.90 1.62
N VAL A 147 -2.76 16.24 1.81
CA VAL A 147 -3.71 16.49 0.72
C VAL A 147 -3.37 17.83 0.08
N ARG A 148 -3.02 17.81 -1.21
CA ARG A 148 -2.84 19.01 -2.02
C ARG A 148 -3.67 18.90 -3.27
N GLU A 149 -4.56 19.87 -3.45
CA GLU A 149 -5.29 20.03 -4.71
C GLU A 149 -4.28 20.38 -5.81
N LEU A 150 -4.01 19.45 -6.74
CA LEU A 150 -3.37 19.83 -7.98
C LEU A 150 -4.45 20.41 -8.88
N ARG A 151 -4.29 21.70 -9.19
CA ARG A 151 -5.05 22.37 -10.26
C ARG A 151 -4.53 21.90 -11.61
N THR A 152 -4.78 20.64 -11.93
CA THR A 152 -4.86 20.20 -13.32
C THR A 152 -6.23 20.63 -13.85
N SER A 153 -6.41 20.78 -15.17
CA SER A 153 -7.71 21.17 -15.78
C SER A 153 -8.85 20.13 -15.59
N GLY A 154 -8.70 19.24 -14.61
CA GLY A 154 -9.64 18.39 -13.88
C GLY A 154 -8.92 18.06 -12.57
N SER A 155 -9.55 18.24 -11.41
CA SER A 155 -8.89 18.20 -10.09
C SER A 155 -8.27 16.83 -9.79
N LEU A 156 -6.96 16.78 -9.50
CA LEU A 156 -6.29 15.59 -8.99
C LEU A 156 -5.56 15.98 -7.71
N SER A 157 -5.84 15.34 -6.59
CA SER A 157 -5.06 15.55 -5.38
C SER A 157 -3.87 14.59 -5.39
N LEU A 158 -2.64 15.11 -5.38
CA LEU A 158 -1.42 14.31 -5.28
C LEU A 158 -0.80 14.53 -3.91
N VAL A 159 -0.71 13.44 -3.16
CA VAL A 159 0.03 13.43 -1.91
C VAL A 159 1.50 13.16 -2.20
N ARG A 160 2.37 13.91 -1.51
CA ARG A 160 3.82 13.80 -1.54
C ARG A 160 4.30 12.36 -1.35
N GLU A 161 5.33 11.97 -2.12
CA GLU A 161 6.06 10.71 -2.00
C GLU A 161 6.45 10.44 -0.53
N CYS A 162 5.83 9.43 0.09
CA CYS A 162 6.21 8.98 1.41
C CYS A 162 7.37 7.98 1.28
N GLN A 163 8.61 8.45 1.45
CA GLN A 163 9.77 7.55 1.50
C GLN A 163 9.77 6.77 2.82
N THR A 164 9.35 5.51 2.78
CA THR A 164 9.37 4.61 3.95
C THR A 164 10.76 4.01 4.21
N SER A 165 11.84 4.72 3.88
CA SER A 165 13.24 4.24 3.91
C SER A 165 13.77 3.84 5.31
N GLY A 166 12.92 3.85 6.35
CA GLY A 166 13.23 3.40 7.71
C GLY A 166 12.64 2.04 8.15
N VAL A 167 11.92 1.30 7.30
CA VAL A 167 11.14 0.11 7.76
C VAL A 167 11.93 -1.21 7.78
N ASN A 168 13.23 -1.20 7.45
CA ASN A 168 14.09 -2.40 7.51
C ASN A 168 14.62 -2.76 8.91
N ALA A 169 14.20 -2.07 9.98
CA ALA A 169 14.74 -2.28 11.33
C ALA A 169 13.72 -2.77 12.37
N VAL A 170 12.86 -3.76 12.04
CA VAL A 170 12.15 -4.54 13.08
C VAL A 170 12.09 -6.02 12.68
N ARG A 171 13.24 -6.69 12.73
CA ARG A 171 13.35 -8.15 12.92
C ARG A 171 14.66 -8.48 13.63
N SER A 172 14.65 -8.32 14.96
CA SER A 172 15.26 -9.26 15.92
C SER A 172 14.87 -8.81 17.34
N VAL A 173 13.62 -9.07 17.74
CA VAL A 173 13.30 -9.12 19.17
C VAL A 173 14.05 -10.33 19.71
N GLY A 174 15.00 -10.07 20.59
CA GLY A 174 15.88 -11.06 21.19
C GLY A 174 15.07 -12.14 21.90
N SER A 175 15.35 -13.39 21.54
CA SER A 175 15.24 -14.52 22.45
C SER A 175 16.32 -14.33 23.52
N SER A 176 15.97 -13.74 24.65
CA SER A 176 16.79 -13.82 25.86
C SER A 176 16.71 -15.24 26.42
N ASP A 177 17.63 -16.10 25.99
CA ASP A 177 17.98 -17.34 26.69
C ASP A 177 18.93 -16.98 27.85
N PRO A 178 18.57 -17.20 29.12
CA PRO A 178 19.43 -16.88 30.27
C PRO A 178 20.61 -17.85 30.46
N SER A 179 20.88 -18.74 29.51
CA SER A 179 21.71 -19.92 29.75
C SER A 179 22.97 -19.97 28.88
N ARG A 180 23.86 -18.96 28.95
CA ARG A 180 25.27 -19.16 28.54
C ARG A 180 26.22 -18.14 29.13
N ARG A 181 26.93 -18.58 30.18
CA ARG A 181 28.18 -17.98 30.66
C ARG A 181 29.37 -18.68 29.97
N LEU A 182 30.44 -17.90 29.77
CA LEU A 182 31.84 -18.29 29.48
C LEU A 182 32.06 -18.84 28.05
N SER A 183 33.03 -18.42 27.24
CA SER A 183 34.36 -17.86 27.50
C SER A 183 34.96 -17.22 26.23
N ASP A 184 36.07 -16.49 26.42
CA ASP A 184 37.22 -16.28 25.52
C ASP A 184 37.25 -15.16 24.44
N ASP A 185 37.91 -14.07 24.85
CA ASP A 185 39.12 -13.43 24.27
C ASP A 185 39.39 -13.34 22.74
N ARG A 186 39.38 -12.06 22.27
CA ARG A 186 40.33 -11.35 21.36
C ARG A 186 40.47 -11.74 19.87
N PRO A 187 41.04 -10.86 18.99
CA PRO A 187 40.92 -9.40 18.89
C PRO A 187 40.70 -8.88 17.44
N GLU A 188 40.38 -7.58 17.37
CA GLU A 188 40.58 -6.57 16.30
C GLU A 188 41.00 -6.97 14.87
N ARG A 189 40.22 -6.50 13.88
CA ARG A 189 40.76 -5.87 12.65
C ARG A 189 39.89 -4.70 12.19
N GLN A 190 40.56 -3.58 11.92
CA GLN A 190 40.02 -2.32 11.40
C GLN A 190 40.07 -2.26 9.86
N GLY A 191 39.04 -1.64 9.26
CA GLY A 191 39.07 -0.82 8.03
C GLY A 191 38.69 -1.49 6.70
N PRO A 192 38.36 -0.72 5.63
CA PRO A 192 38.15 0.72 5.55
C PRO A 192 36.75 1.16 5.05
N ASP A 193 36.52 2.45 5.26
CA ASP A 193 35.40 3.32 4.90
C ASP A 193 35.23 3.44 3.37
N SER A 194 34.01 3.22 2.86
CA SER A 194 33.64 3.60 1.49
C SER A 194 32.23 4.18 1.47
N ARG A 195 32.16 5.47 1.78
CA ARG A 195 30.99 6.32 1.55
C ARG A 195 30.85 6.56 0.04
N ARG A 196 29.77 6.04 -0.56
CA ARG A 196 29.12 6.65 -1.73
C ARG A 196 27.64 6.79 -1.41
N ALA A 197 27.25 8.04 -1.16
CA ALA A 197 25.86 8.44 -1.11
C ALA A 197 25.36 8.58 -2.54
N ASP A 198 24.53 7.65 -2.99
CA ASP A 198 23.72 7.87 -4.19
C ASP A 198 22.61 8.87 -3.85
N ARG A 199 22.63 9.99 -4.56
CA ARG A 199 21.56 10.99 -4.52
C ARG A 199 20.38 10.47 -5.32
N PRO A 200 19.13 10.48 -4.80
CA PRO A 200 17.97 10.31 -5.65
C PRO A 200 17.83 11.53 -6.56
N VAL A 201 17.72 11.26 -7.86
CA VAL A 201 17.41 12.21 -8.92
C VAL A 201 15.96 12.65 -8.76
N ALA A 202 15.74 13.92 -8.42
CA ALA A 202 14.41 14.53 -8.47
C ALA A 202 13.99 14.72 -9.93
N LEU A 203 12.99 13.96 -10.38
CA LEU A 203 12.28 14.21 -11.63
C LEU A 203 11.50 15.53 -11.48
N ARG A 204 12.00 16.59 -12.11
CA ARG A 204 11.23 17.81 -12.35
C ARG A 204 10.23 17.51 -13.46
N LEU A 205 8.94 17.45 -13.12
CA LEU A 205 7.88 17.67 -14.09
C LEU A 205 7.92 19.16 -14.45
N GLN A 206 8.39 19.47 -15.65
CA GLN A 206 8.20 20.78 -16.26
C GLN A 206 6.74 20.84 -16.74
N GLU A 207 6.05 21.89 -16.31
CA GLU A 207 4.71 22.25 -16.77
C GLU A 207 4.74 22.48 -18.29
N ALA A 208 3.80 21.85 -18.99
CA ALA A 208 3.47 22.09 -20.39
C ALA A 208 1.99 22.48 -20.48
#